data_AF-A0A0J7KG20-F1
#
_entry.id   AF-A0A0J7KG20-F1
#
_cell.length_a   1.000
_cell.length_b   1.000
_cell.length_c   1.000
_cell.angle_alpha   90.00
_cell.angle_beta   90.00
_cell.angle_gamma   90.00
#
_symmetry.space_group_name_H-M   'P 1'
#
loop_
_entity.id
_entity.type
_entity.pdbx_description
1 polymer ?
#
loop_
_entity_poly.entity_id
_entity_poly.type
_entity_poly.pdbx_seq_one_letter_code
_entity_poly.pdbx_strand_id
1 'polypeptide(L)'
;MSLLAPKILVAFKLWLIMLLISSALFGLIGFNAAHHHPDIFHDGDIYRNDLDWGLLEMDSVRDREVIDDSTFLALTNFGSHTLHHLLPTVDHHYLQLCVPAFLQTCKEFHVNSNKWTQWELLKGQFRQLTRTETKKNHR
;
A
#
# COMPACT_ATOMS: atom_id res chain seq x y z
N MET A 1 4.90 -19.18 37.60
CA MET A 1 4.34 -18.16 36.69
C MET A 1 3.00 -18.69 36.21
N SER A 2 1.89 -17.97 36.46
CA SER A 2 0.56 -18.47 36.08
C SER A 2 0.41 -18.44 34.56
N LEU A 3 0.14 -19.60 33.95
CA LEU A 3 -0.18 -19.76 32.53
C LEU A 3 -1.65 -19.36 32.21
N LEU A 4 -2.42 -18.94 33.22
CA LEU A 4 -3.83 -18.59 33.09
C LEU A 4 -4.11 -17.24 33.75
N ALA A 5 -4.95 -16.42 33.11
CA ALA A 5 -5.48 -15.23 33.76
C ALA A 5 -6.29 -15.67 34.99
N PRO A 6 -6.18 -14.97 36.14
CA PRO A 6 -6.80 -15.39 37.39
C PRO A 6 -8.34 -15.47 37.33
N LYS A 7 -8.96 -14.91 36.27
CA LYS A 7 -10.40 -14.97 36.00
C LYS A 7 -10.64 -15.14 34.50
N ILE A 8 -11.37 -16.19 34.11
CA ILE A 8 -11.68 -16.48 32.69
C ILE A 8 -12.37 -15.31 31.98
N LEU A 9 -13.23 -14.57 32.68
CA LEU A 9 -13.90 -13.38 32.14
C LEU A 9 -12.90 -12.25 31.82
N VAL A 10 -11.81 -12.13 32.60
CA VAL A 10 -10.75 -11.15 32.32
C VAL A 10 -9.97 -11.58 31.08
N ALA A 11 -9.62 -12.86 30.96
CA ALA A 11 -8.97 -13.38 29.75
C ALA A 11 -9.84 -13.15 28.51
N PHE A 12 -11.12 -13.51 28.56
CA PHE A 12 -12.05 -13.34 27.46
C PHE A 12 -12.22 -11.86 27.06
N LYS A 13 -12.36 -10.96 28.04
CA LYS A 13 -12.42 -9.51 27.79
C LYS A 13 -11.16 -9.00 27.09
N LEU A 14 -9.98 -9.38 27.58
CA LEU A 14 -8.71 -8.95 26.96
C LEU A 14 -8.54 -9.52 25.55
N TRP A 15 -8.93 -10.77 25.34
CA TRP A 15 -8.92 -11.40 24.02
C TRP A 15 -9.83 -10.66 23.02
N LEU A 16 -11.06 -10.31 23.42
CA LEU A 16 -11.96 -9.51 22.58
C LEU A 16 -11.39 -8.12 22.27
N ILE A 17 -10.74 -7.47 23.24
CA ILE A 17 -10.09 -6.17 23.03
C ILE A 17 -8.93 -6.30 22.03
N MET A 18 -8.08 -7.32 22.19
CA MET A 18 -6.98 -7.58 21.24
C MET A 18 -7.52 -7.83 19.83
N LEU A 19 -8.54 -8.67 19.68
CA LEU A 19 -9.17 -8.91 18.38
C LEU A 19 -9.72 -7.62 17.77
N LEU A 20 -10.50 -6.85 18.54
CA LEU A 20 -11.10 -5.61 18.05
C LEU A 20 -10.03 -4.61 17.58
N ILE A 21 -8.99 -4.39 18.38
CA ILE A 21 -7.93 -3.43 18.06
C ILE A 21 -7.11 -3.93 16.87
N SER A 22 -6.68 -5.20 16.87
CA SER A 22 -5.90 -5.78 15.78
C SER A 22 -6.68 -5.77 14.46
N SER A 23 -7.96 -6.14 14.47
CA SER A 23 -8.81 -6.08 13.27
C SER A 23 -9.03 -4.65 12.79
N ALA A 24 -9.24 -3.69 13.71
CA ALA A 24 -9.40 -2.29 13.33
C ALA A 24 -8.12 -1.72 12.70
N LEU A 25 -6.95 -2.00 13.28
CA LEU A 25 -5.66 -1.58 12.73
C LEU A 25 -5.37 -2.24 11.38
N PHE A 26 -5.58 -3.55 11.27
CA PHE A 26 -5.39 -4.28 10.02
C PHE A 26 -6.30 -3.73 8.91
N GLY A 27 -7.58 -3.48 9.24
CA GLY A 27 -8.53 -2.85 8.33
C GLY A 27 -8.09 -1.45 7.91
N LEU A 28 -7.67 -0.60 8.85
CA LEU A 28 -7.19 0.75 8.55
C LEU A 28 -5.98 0.73 7.62
N ILE A 29 -5.01 -0.17 7.87
CA ILE A 29 -3.80 -0.32 7.08
C ILE A 29 -4.14 -0.80 5.66
N GLY A 30 -4.91 -1.89 5.55
CA GLY A 30 -5.29 -2.47 4.26
C GLY A 30 -6.12 -1.51 3.41
N PHE A 31 -7.04 -0.77 4.02
CA PHE A 31 -7.87 0.22 3.32
C PHE A 31 -7.10 1.49 2.93
N ASN A 32 -5.87 1.69 3.45
CA ASN A 32 -4.98 2.81 3.11
C ASN A 32 -3.68 2.35 2.43
N ALA A 33 -3.65 1.15 1.84
CA ALA A 33 -2.49 0.55 1.18
C ALA A 33 -2.14 1.21 -0.18
N ALA A 34 -2.21 2.53 -0.27
CA ALA A 34 -1.76 3.33 -1.42
C ALA A 34 -2.40 2.98 -2.77
N HIS A 35 -3.69 2.61 -2.77
CA HIS A 35 -4.46 2.36 -4.00
C HIS A 35 -5.49 3.44 -4.32
N HIS A 36 -5.96 4.21 -3.32
CA HIS A 36 -7.26 4.91 -3.43
C HIS A 36 -7.20 6.40 -3.78
N HIS A 37 -6.08 6.91 -4.28
CA HIS A 37 -5.99 8.32 -4.67
C HIS A 37 -6.58 8.54 -6.08
N PRO A 38 -7.19 9.71 -6.41
CA PRO A 38 -7.72 9.99 -7.74
C PRO A 38 -6.70 10.05 -8.88
N ASP A 39 -5.41 10.07 -8.54
CA ASP A 39 -4.27 10.05 -9.48
C ASP A 39 -3.61 8.65 -9.53
N ILE A 40 -4.29 7.65 -8.98
CA ILE A 40 -3.96 6.22 -9.10
C ILE A 40 -5.06 5.59 -9.92
N PHE A 41 -4.70 4.74 -10.88
CA PHE A 41 -5.66 4.09 -11.75
C PHE A 41 -6.66 3.23 -10.98
N HIS A 42 -7.94 3.38 -11.29
CA HIS A 42 -9.03 2.56 -10.79
C HIS A 42 -9.84 1.98 -11.95
N ASP A 43 -10.58 0.91 -11.68
CA ASP A 43 -11.58 0.43 -12.63
C ASP A 43 -12.56 1.56 -13.01
N GLY A 44 -12.90 1.63 -14.30
CA GLY A 44 -13.63 2.74 -14.91
C GLY A 44 -12.80 3.96 -15.33
N ASP A 45 -11.48 3.97 -15.11
CA ASP A 45 -10.56 4.96 -15.69
C ASP A 45 -10.15 4.62 -17.12
N ILE A 46 -9.72 5.65 -17.85
CA ILE A 46 -9.09 5.47 -19.17
C ILE A 46 -7.60 5.18 -18.92
N TYR A 47 -7.21 3.94 -19.20
CA TYR A 47 -5.84 3.44 -19.10
C TYR A 47 -4.96 3.98 -20.25
N ARG A 48 -3.66 3.74 -20.15
CA ARG A 48 -2.66 4.05 -21.19
C ARG A 48 -2.89 3.24 -22.48
N ASN A 49 -2.49 3.79 -23.63
CA ASN A 49 -2.63 3.07 -24.91
C ASN A 49 -1.57 1.96 -25.08
N ASP A 50 -0.37 2.18 -24.55
CA ASP A 50 0.62 1.11 -24.42
C ASP A 50 0.20 0.16 -23.29
N LEU A 51 0.19 -1.13 -23.58
CA LEU A 51 -0.22 -2.17 -22.63
C LEU A 51 0.99 -2.77 -21.92
N ASP A 52 1.99 -1.94 -21.61
CA ASP A 52 3.15 -2.39 -20.85
C ASP A 52 2.70 -2.78 -19.45
N TRP A 53 2.88 -4.06 -19.11
CA TRP A 53 2.40 -4.60 -17.84
C TRP A 53 3.04 -3.90 -16.64
N GLY A 54 4.33 -3.58 -16.70
CA GLY A 54 5.01 -2.91 -15.59
C GLY A 54 4.47 -1.52 -15.35
N LEU A 55 4.20 -0.76 -16.43
CA LEU A 55 3.58 0.56 -16.33
C LEU A 55 2.13 0.49 -15.85
N LEU A 56 1.36 -0.52 -16.26
CA LEU A 56 -0.01 -0.75 -15.78
C LEU A 56 -0.06 -1.09 -14.28
N GLU A 57 0.84 -1.97 -13.80
CA GLU A 57 0.97 -2.24 -12.36
C GLU A 57 1.29 -0.95 -11.60
N MET A 58 2.28 -0.21 -12.10
CA MET A 58 2.66 1.08 -11.56
C MET A 58 1.49 2.08 -11.57
N ASP A 59 0.67 2.17 -12.59
CA ASP A 59 -0.45 3.10 -12.60
C ASP A 59 -1.45 2.84 -11.46
N SER A 60 -1.58 1.58 -11.00
CA SER A 60 -2.54 1.14 -9.96
C SER A 60 -2.08 1.26 -8.50
N VAL A 61 -0.83 1.68 -8.26
CA VAL A 61 -0.23 1.77 -6.91
C VAL A 61 0.69 2.97 -6.74
N ARG A 62 0.97 3.35 -5.49
CA ARG A 62 2.04 4.29 -5.14
C ARG A 62 2.86 3.79 -3.96
N ASP A 63 4.12 4.22 -3.95
CA ASP A 63 5.01 4.06 -2.81
C ASP A 63 4.81 5.20 -1.81
N ARG A 64 5.25 5.00 -0.57
CA ARG A 64 4.95 5.86 0.58
C ARG A 64 6.19 6.30 1.32
N GLU A 65 6.28 7.60 1.55
CA GLU A 65 7.31 8.18 2.41
C GLU A 65 7.21 7.59 3.83
N VAL A 66 8.37 7.42 4.50
CA VAL A 66 8.50 6.87 5.85
C VAL A 66 8.20 5.36 5.95
N ILE A 67 7.12 4.87 5.35
CA ILE A 67 6.77 3.44 5.37
C ILE A 67 7.81 2.62 4.60
N ASP A 68 8.12 3.05 3.38
CA ASP A 68 9.00 2.30 2.49
C ASP A 68 10.48 2.50 2.81
N ASP A 69 10.79 3.37 3.78
CA ASP A 69 12.15 3.67 4.22
C ASP A 69 12.57 2.80 5.43
N SER A 70 11.67 1.93 5.92
CA SER A 70 11.91 1.02 7.04
C SER A 70 11.33 -0.36 6.76
N THR A 71 12.18 -1.40 6.79
CA THR A 71 11.74 -2.80 6.59
C THR A 71 10.63 -3.19 7.56
N PHE A 72 10.70 -2.74 8.82
CA PHE A 72 9.67 -3.04 9.82
C PHE A 72 8.32 -2.40 9.47
N LEU A 73 8.33 -1.12 9.06
CA LEU A 73 7.11 -0.43 8.68
C LEU A 73 6.55 -1.00 7.38
N ALA A 74 7.39 -1.29 6.40
CA ALA A 74 6.97 -1.94 5.16
C ALA A 74 6.29 -3.29 5.43
N LEU A 75 6.87 -4.15 6.27
CA LEU A 75 6.28 -5.45 6.63
C LEU A 75 4.93 -5.32 7.37
N THR A 76 4.77 -4.29 8.19
CA THR A 76 3.54 -4.11 8.98
C THR A 76 2.47 -3.28 8.29
N ASN A 77 2.82 -2.53 7.24
CA ASN A 77 1.92 -1.61 6.53
C ASN A 77 1.78 -1.89 5.03
N PHE A 78 2.28 -3.02 4.53
CA PHE A 78 2.33 -3.34 3.10
C PHE A 78 3.12 -2.30 2.28
N GLY A 79 4.33 -1.98 2.73
CA GLY A 79 5.23 -1.04 2.03
C GLY A 79 5.81 -1.62 0.75
N SER A 80 6.79 -0.94 0.15
CA SER A 80 7.43 -1.31 -1.13
C SER A 80 6.41 -1.74 -2.19
N HIS A 81 5.26 -1.06 -2.22
CA HIS A 81 4.04 -1.61 -2.79
C HIS A 81 4.12 -1.73 -4.31
N THR A 82 4.80 -0.78 -4.95
CA THR A 82 5.12 -0.84 -6.38
C THR A 82 5.95 -2.07 -6.71
N LEU A 83 7.01 -2.32 -5.95
CA LEU A 83 7.87 -3.50 -6.17
C LEU A 83 7.16 -4.81 -5.82
N HIS A 84 6.26 -4.79 -4.83
CA HIS A 84 5.44 -5.96 -4.53
C HIS A 84 4.54 -6.33 -5.71
N HIS A 85 3.91 -5.36 -6.36
CA HIS A 85 3.12 -5.58 -7.57
C HIS A 85 3.95 -6.04 -8.77
N LEU A 86 5.14 -5.46 -8.97
CA LEU A 86 6.04 -5.84 -10.06
C LEU A 86 6.70 -7.21 -9.85
N LEU A 87 6.93 -7.62 -8.60
CA LEU A 87 7.66 -8.82 -8.22
C LEU A 87 6.93 -9.56 -7.08
N PRO A 88 5.68 -10.03 -7.27
CA PRO A 88 4.82 -10.53 -6.20
C PRO A 88 5.32 -11.82 -5.56
N THR A 89 6.22 -12.53 -6.24
CA THR A 89 6.84 -13.78 -5.75
C THR A 89 8.12 -13.56 -4.97
N VAL A 90 8.67 -12.33 -4.95
CA VAL A 90 9.88 -12.02 -4.18
C VAL A 90 9.47 -11.70 -2.75
N ASP A 91 10.16 -12.33 -1.79
CA ASP A 91 9.93 -12.07 -0.36
C ASP A 91 10.11 -10.58 -0.05
N HIS A 92 9.23 -10.04 0.78
CA HIS A 92 9.19 -8.62 1.09
C HIS A 92 10.49 -8.12 1.73
N HIS A 93 11.19 -8.97 2.48
CA HIS A 93 12.51 -8.67 3.03
C HIS A 93 13.57 -8.44 1.96
N TYR A 94 13.45 -9.09 0.78
CA TYR A 94 14.40 -8.97 -0.31
C TYR A 94 14.05 -7.86 -1.32
N LEU A 95 12.81 -7.36 -1.36
CA LEU A 95 12.41 -6.29 -2.29
C LEU A 95 13.29 -5.03 -2.20
N GLN A 96 13.79 -4.69 -1.01
CA GLN A 96 14.70 -3.56 -0.82
C GLN A 96 15.98 -3.67 -1.67
N LEU A 97 16.44 -4.89 -1.98
CA LEU A 97 17.60 -5.13 -2.83
C LEU A 97 17.31 -4.79 -4.31
N CYS A 98 16.03 -4.79 -4.71
CA CYS A 98 15.59 -4.45 -6.06
C CYS A 98 15.40 -2.95 -6.28
N VAL A 99 15.28 -2.15 -5.21
CA VAL A 99 15.04 -0.69 -5.27
C VAL A 99 16.07 0.04 -6.15
N PRO A 100 17.40 -0.20 -6.05
CA PRO A 100 18.37 0.49 -6.90
C PRO A 100 18.15 0.23 -8.40
N ALA A 101 17.88 -1.02 -8.77
CA ALA A 101 17.62 -1.39 -10.16
C ALA A 101 16.30 -0.78 -10.64
N PHE A 102 15.25 -0.84 -9.83
CA PHE A 102 13.95 -0.23 -10.12
C PHE A 102 14.06 1.28 -10.39
N LEU A 103 14.70 2.03 -9.49
CA LEU A 103 14.85 3.48 -9.64
C LEU A 103 15.70 3.83 -10.86
N GLN A 104 16.75 3.06 -11.14
CA GLN A 104 17.58 3.24 -12.33
C GLN A 104 16.78 2.98 -13.62
N THR A 105 15.95 1.93 -13.66
CA THR A 105 15.06 1.67 -14.79
C THR A 105 14.02 2.77 -14.95
N CYS A 106 13.36 3.22 -13.87
CA CYS A 106 12.44 4.36 -13.95
C CYS A 106 13.13 5.60 -14.54
N LYS A 107 14.37 5.88 -14.15
CA LYS A 107 15.16 6.98 -14.71
C LYS A 107 15.47 6.81 -16.20
N GLU A 108 15.89 5.62 -16.63
CA GLU A 108 16.19 5.32 -18.05
C GLU A 108 14.97 5.51 -18.96
N PHE A 109 13.79 5.14 -18.47
CA PHE A 109 12.54 5.23 -19.22
C PHE A 109 11.73 6.50 -18.91
N HIS A 110 12.30 7.45 -18.16
CA HIS A 110 11.65 8.71 -17.77
C HIS A 110 10.31 8.54 -17.05
N VAL A 111 10.18 7.49 -16.23
CA VAL A 111 8.98 7.17 -15.45
C VAL A 111 9.09 7.74 -14.04
N ASN A 112 8.00 8.35 -13.57
CA ASN A 112 7.95 8.92 -12.22
C ASN A 112 7.84 7.81 -11.14
N SER A 113 8.79 7.82 -10.20
CA SER A 113 8.87 6.90 -9.05
C SER A 113 8.70 7.62 -7.71
N ASN A 114 8.04 8.79 -7.69
CA ASN A 114 7.84 9.57 -6.48
C ASN A 114 6.94 8.83 -5.50
N LYS A 115 7.32 8.90 -4.22
CA LYS A 115 6.51 8.46 -3.10
C LYS A 115 5.55 9.57 -2.69
N TRP A 116 4.43 9.20 -2.06
CA TRP A 116 3.50 10.15 -1.47
C TRP A 116 3.43 9.99 0.05
N THR A 117 3.01 11.04 0.73
CA THR A 117 2.77 10.97 2.16
C THR A 117 1.48 10.21 2.45
N GLN A 118 1.40 9.59 3.63
CA GLN A 118 0.15 8.94 4.07
C GLN A 118 -1.03 9.91 4.18
N TRP A 119 -0.75 11.18 4.46
CA TRP A 119 -1.80 12.20 4.56
C TRP A 119 -2.39 12.56 3.19
N GLU A 120 -1.56 12.63 2.16
CA GLU A 120 -2.02 12.83 0.78
C GLU A 120 -2.88 11.65 0.32
N LEU A 121 -2.44 10.42 0.57
CA LEU A 121 -3.18 9.22 0.22
C LEU A 121 -4.53 9.14 0.93
N LEU A 122 -4.58 9.42 2.24
CA LEU A 122 -5.83 9.42 3.01
C LEU A 122 -6.81 10.48 2.48
N LYS A 123 -6.34 11.71 2.23
CA LYS A 123 -7.17 12.76 1.61
C LYS A 123 -7.64 12.36 0.22
N GLY A 124 -6.76 11.78 -0.57
CA GLY A 124 -7.04 11.25 -1.89
C GLY A 124 -8.19 10.26 -1.86
N GLN A 125 -8.16 9.30 -0.94
CA GLN A 125 -9.22 8.32 -0.78
C GLN A 125 -10.61 8.96 -0.66
N PHE A 126 -10.77 9.97 0.19
CA PHE A 126 -12.05 10.66 0.31
C PHE A 126 -12.43 11.40 -0.97
N ARG A 127 -11.47 12.01 -1.67
CA ARG A 127 -11.72 12.64 -2.98
C ARG A 127 -12.15 11.62 -4.02
N GLN A 128 -11.54 10.43 -4.04
CA GLN A 128 -11.87 9.37 -4.99
C GLN A 128 -13.31 8.89 -4.79
N LEU A 129 -13.80 8.81 -3.55
CA LEU A 129 -15.20 8.47 -3.26
C LEU A 129 -16.20 9.52 -3.78
N THR A 130 -15.77 10.78 -3.95
CA THR A 130 -16.64 11.84 -4.50
C THR A 130 -16.63 11.91 -6.02
N ARG A 131 -15.83 11.06 -6.70
CA ARG A 131 -15.65 11.11 -8.14
C ARG A 131 -16.90 10.61 -8.87
N THR A 132 -17.38 11.39 -9.83
CA THR A 132 -18.54 11.05 -10.68
C THR A 132 -18.20 10.95 -12.17
N GLU A 133 -16.96 11.28 -12.54
CA GLU A 133 -16.50 11.29 -13.92
C GLU A 133 -15.29 10.36 -14.11
N THR A 134 -15.20 9.79 -15.30
CA THR A 134 -14.05 9.00 -15.74
C THR A 134 -12.83 9.90 -15.95
N LYS A 135 -11.66 9.40 -15.59
CA LYS A 135 -10.39 10.12 -15.73
C LYS A 135 -9.39 9.33 -16.57
N LYS A 136 -8.61 10.02 -17.40
CA LYS A 136 -7.39 9.45 -17.98
C LYS A 136 -6.31 9.39 -16.90
N ASN A 137 -5.94 8.19 -16.48
CA ASN A 137 -5.20 8.00 -15.23
C ASN A 137 -4.01 7.06 -15.43
N HIS A 138 -2.85 7.64 -15.67
CA HIS A 138 -1.55 6.98 -15.73
C HIS A 138 -0.46 8.00 -15.40
N ARG A 139 0.69 7.52 -14.92
CA ARG A 139 1.87 8.34 -14.62
C ARG A 139 2.72 8.68 -15.84
#